data_AF-A0A953N1R4-F1
#
_entry.id   AF-A0A953N1R4-F1
#
_cell.length_a   1.000
_cell.length_b   1.000
_cell.length_c   1.000
_cell.angle_alpha   90.00
_cell.angle_beta   90.00
_cell.angle_gamma   90.00
#
_symmetry.space_group_name_H-M   'P 1'
#
loop_
_entity.id
_entity.type
_entity.pdbx_description
1 polymer ?
#
loop_
_entity_poly.entity_id
_entity_poly.type
_entity_poly.pdbx_seq_one_letter_code
_entity_poly.pdbx_strand_id
1 'polypeptide(L)'
;MNLKKLLIFLFIGCMSFASFSQTEPKQKTNVNTDVDVTVVYEQVVKEGYGTAFIYQELANAHYFKNNHAQAKKWFEKLFEVEKPTDETLKFRYKQTLKALNVPFAANQYLSAVDGGSN
;
A
#
# COMPACT_ATOMS: atom_id res chain seq x y z
N MET A 1 9.06 -45.95 40.33
CA MET A 1 9.56 -44.56 40.27
C MET A 1 8.44 -43.63 40.74
N ASN A 2 8.63 -42.88 41.82
CA ASN A 2 7.55 -42.11 42.44
C ASN A 2 7.03 -41.02 41.49
N LEU A 3 5.71 -40.88 41.36
CA LEU A 3 5.05 -39.92 40.44
C LEU A 3 5.54 -38.48 40.64
N LYS A 4 5.92 -38.13 41.87
CA LYS A 4 6.54 -36.84 42.22
C LYS A 4 7.93 -36.65 41.60
N LYS A 5 8.72 -37.71 41.45
CA LYS A 5 10.05 -37.68 40.81
C LYS A 5 9.94 -37.60 39.28
N LEU A 6 8.87 -38.13 38.69
CA LEU A 6 8.55 -37.99 37.26
C LEU A 6 8.13 -36.53 36.93
N LEU A 7 7.33 -35.91 37.80
CA LEU A 7 6.88 -34.51 37.65
C LEU A 7 8.04 -33.49 37.77
N ILE A 8 9.04 -33.78 38.61
CA ILE A 8 10.24 -32.92 38.75
C ILE A 8 11.13 -32.98 37.49
N PHE A 9 11.21 -34.14 36.83
CA PHE A 9 11.99 -34.30 35.59
C PHE A 9 11.32 -33.62 34.38
N LEU A 10 9.98 -33.56 34.36
CA LEU A 10 9.21 -32.89 33.30
C LEU A 10 9.36 -31.35 33.35
N PHE A 11 9.59 -30.78 34.54
CA PHE A 11 9.67 -29.33 34.71
C PHE A 11 11.03 -28.74 34.27
N ILE A 12 12.09 -29.55 34.23
CA ILE A 12 13.46 -29.11 33.91
C ILE A 12 13.75 -29.14 32.39
N GLY A 13 12.91 -29.81 31.59
CA GLY A 13 13.14 -30.03 30.15
C GLY A 13 12.67 -28.92 29.20
N CYS A 14 12.05 -27.85 29.68
CA CYS A 14 11.30 -26.93 28.81
C CYS A 14 12.05 -25.64 28.39
N MET A 15 13.37 -25.55 28.60
CA MET A 15 14.08 -24.26 28.49
C MET A 15 15.14 -24.15 27.40
N SER A 16 15.08 -24.95 26.34
CA SER A 16 16.11 -24.91 25.29
C SER A 16 15.58 -25.01 23.87
N PHE A 17 14.79 -24.04 23.40
CA PHE A 17 14.74 -23.69 21.98
C PHE A 17 14.42 -22.20 21.78
N ALA A 18 15.46 -21.37 21.85
CA ALA A 18 15.47 -20.05 21.24
C ALA A 18 16.80 -19.87 20.50
N SER A 19 16.93 -20.51 19.33
CA SER A 19 18.01 -20.23 18.40
C SER A 19 17.71 -18.92 17.68
N PHE A 20 18.13 -17.79 18.26
CA PHE A 20 18.27 -16.54 17.50
C PHE A 20 19.64 -16.54 16.84
N SER A 21 19.70 -16.93 15.57
CA SER A 21 20.82 -16.55 14.72
C SER A 21 20.70 -15.06 14.45
N GLN A 22 21.51 -14.24 15.13
CA GLN A 22 21.66 -12.83 14.79
C GLN A 22 22.39 -12.76 13.45
N THR A 23 21.62 -12.68 12.36
CA THR A 23 22.16 -12.09 11.14
C THR A 23 22.24 -10.60 11.44
N GLU A 24 23.45 -10.04 11.50
CA GLU A 24 23.58 -8.58 11.53
C GLU A 24 22.71 -7.98 10.42
N PRO A 25 21.99 -6.87 10.66
CA PRO A 25 21.38 -6.13 9.58
C PRO A 25 22.53 -5.48 8.81
N LYS A 26 23.19 -6.25 7.94
CA LYS A 26 23.89 -5.68 6.80
C LYS A 26 22.80 -4.92 6.07
N GLN A 27 22.77 -3.60 6.23
CA GLN A 27 22.10 -2.71 5.31
C GLN A 27 22.72 -2.93 3.94
N LYS A 28 22.25 -3.98 3.26
CA LYS A 28 22.42 -4.12 1.84
C LYS A 28 21.47 -3.09 1.27
N THR A 29 21.95 -1.87 1.09
CA THR A 29 21.43 -0.99 0.05
C THR A 29 21.67 -1.72 -1.27
N ASN A 30 20.73 -2.61 -1.59
CA ASN A 30 20.72 -3.30 -2.84
C ASN A 30 20.12 -2.33 -3.86
N VAL A 31 21.01 -1.52 -4.44
CA VAL A 31 20.72 -0.52 -5.46
C VAL A 31 20.06 -1.11 -6.73
N ASN A 32 19.90 -2.45 -6.80
CA ASN A 32 19.41 -3.19 -7.95
C ASN A 32 18.25 -4.17 -7.64
N THR A 33 17.59 -4.15 -6.47
CA THR A 33 16.48 -5.12 -6.21
C THR A 33 15.08 -4.59 -6.35
N ASP A 34 14.84 -3.29 -6.24
CA ASP A 34 13.52 -2.73 -6.46
C ASP A 34 13.72 -1.30 -6.96
N VAL A 35 13.77 -1.14 -8.29
CA VAL A 35 13.56 0.20 -8.85
C VAL A 35 12.16 0.60 -8.47
N ASP A 36 12.05 1.46 -7.47
CA ASP A 36 10.75 1.96 -7.07
C ASP A 36 10.23 2.88 -8.18
N VAL A 37 9.40 2.31 -9.04
CA VAL A 37 8.74 3.01 -10.15
C VAL A 37 8.02 4.26 -9.67
N THR A 38 7.59 4.31 -8.40
CA THR A 38 6.97 5.52 -7.85
C THR A 38 7.97 6.66 -7.75
N VAL A 39 9.23 6.41 -7.40
CA VAL A 39 10.25 7.46 -7.30
C VAL A 39 10.54 8.05 -8.67
N VAL A 40 10.70 7.20 -9.69
CA VAL A 40 10.94 7.63 -11.07
C VAL A 40 9.77 8.45 -11.60
N TYR A 41 8.55 7.93 -11.47
CA TYR A 41 7.35 8.62 -11.94
C TYR A 41 7.05 9.91 -11.17
N GLU A 42 7.30 9.95 -9.86
CA GLU A 42 7.21 11.19 -9.10
C GLU A 42 8.20 12.24 -9.59
N GLN A 43 9.41 11.84 -9.98
CA GLN A 43 10.39 12.74 -10.56
C GLN A 43 9.93 13.28 -11.93
N VAL A 44 9.41 12.41 -12.81
CA VAL A 44 8.86 12.83 -14.11
C VAL A 44 7.71 13.83 -13.95
N VAL A 45 6.84 13.64 -12.95
CA VAL A 45 5.79 14.61 -12.62
C VAL A 45 6.37 15.93 -12.11
N LYS A 46 7.39 15.90 -11.26
CA LYS A 46 8.07 17.12 -10.76
C LYS A 46 8.73 17.92 -11.88
N GLU A 47 9.23 17.24 -12.90
CA GLU A 47 9.81 17.86 -14.09
C GLU A 47 8.76 18.42 -15.07
N GLY A 48 7.47 18.23 -14.77
CA GLY A 48 6.34 18.77 -15.54
C GLY A 48 5.80 17.83 -16.62
N TYR A 49 6.31 16.59 -16.70
CA TYR A 49 5.95 15.60 -17.71
C TYR A 49 4.89 14.60 -17.22
N GLY A 50 4.06 14.98 -16.25
CA GLY A 50 2.99 14.13 -15.73
C GLY A 50 1.89 13.87 -16.75
N THR A 51 1.54 12.60 -16.97
CA THR A 51 0.47 12.16 -17.87
C THR A 51 -0.57 11.36 -17.10
N ALA A 52 -1.79 11.18 -17.67
CA ALA A 52 -2.82 10.32 -17.10
C ALA A 52 -2.27 8.92 -16.77
N PHE A 53 -1.53 8.32 -17.70
CA PHE A 53 -0.86 7.03 -17.48
C PHE A 53 0.07 7.05 -16.24
N ILE A 54 0.92 8.06 -16.11
CA ILE A 54 1.85 8.18 -14.98
C ILE A 54 1.09 8.35 -13.65
N TYR A 55 0.02 9.17 -13.63
CA TYR A 55 -0.80 9.35 -12.43
C TYR A 55 -1.52 8.06 -12.03
N GLN A 56 -2.01 7.29 -13.00
CA GLN A 56 -2.64 6.00 -12.76
C GLN A 56 -1.66 4.99 -12.17
N GLU A 57 -0.44 4.89 -12.73
CA GLU A 57 0.59 3.99 -12.23
C GLU A 57 1.03 4.37 -10.80
N LEU A 58 1.21 5.67 -10.54
CA LEU A 58 1.50 6.17 -9.20
C LEU A 58 0.39 5.85 -8.19
N ALA A 59 -0.87 6.10 -8.57
CA ALA A 59 -2.02 5.80 -7.73
C ALA A 59 -2.13 4.32 -7.40
N ASN A 60 -1.98 3.45 -8.40
CA ASN A 60 -2.02 2.00 -8.25
C ASN A 60 -0.87 1.50 -7.38
N ALA A 61 0.36 1.94 -7.64
CA ALA A 61 1.53 1.51 -6.88
C ALA A 61 1.39 1.88 -5.40
N HIS A 62 0.97 3.12 -5.09
CA HIS A 62 0.71 3.53 -3.71
C HIS A 62 -0.49 2.80 -3.08
N TYR A 63 -1.54 2.49 -3.85
CA TYR A 63 -2.67 1.69 -3.40
C TYR A 63 -2.23 0.28 -2.98
N PHE A 64 -1.46 -0.41 -3.80
CA PHE A 64 -0.98 -1.77 -3.50
C PHE A 64 0.07 -1.80 -2.38
N LYS A 65 0.79 -0.70 -2.15
CA LYS A 65 1.69 -0.52 -1.01
C LYS A 65 0.96 -0.12 0.29
N ASN A 66 -0.37 -0.06 0.30
CA ASN A 66 -1.20 0.46 1.40
C ASN A 66 -0.89 1.93 1.80
N ASN A 67 -0.20 2.68 0.92
CA ASN A 67 0.04 4.10 1.11
C ASN A 67 -1.17 4.91 0.60
N HIS A 68 -2.29 4.79 1.31
CA HIS A 68 -3.56 5.35 0.86
C HIS A 68 -3.54 6.88 0.75
N ALA A 69 -2.72 7.57 1.56
CA ALA A 69 -2.57 9.01 1.48
C ALA A 69 -2.00 9.45 0.13
N GLN A 70 -0.91 8.79 -0.33
CA GLN A 70 -0.35 9.08 -1.65
C GLN A 70 -1.24 8.56 -2.77
N ALA A 71 -1.85 7.38 -2.61
CA ALA A 71 -2.79 6.85 -3.60
C ALA A 71 -3.93 7.83 -3.87
N LYS A 72 -4.53 8.41 -2.81
CA LYS A 72 -5.60 9.42 -2.94
C LYS A 72 -5.13 10.61 -3.77
N LYS A 73 -3.96 11.18 -3.44
CA LYS A 73 -3.38 12.31 -4.16
C LYS A 73 -3.24 12.02 -5.66
N TRP A 74 -2.71 10.85 -6.00
CA TRP A 74 -2.47 10.49 -7.40
C TRP A 74 -3.76 10.13 -8.15
N PHE A 75 -4.73 9.49 -7.50
CA PHE A 75 -6.06 9.28 -8.08
C PHE A 75 -6.75 10.61 -8.38
N GLU A 76 -6.70 11.57 -7.47
CA GLU A 76 -7.30 12.89 -7.69
C GLU A 76 -6.62 13.64 -8.84
N LYS A 77 -5.28 13.57 -8.92
CA LYS A 77 -4.53 14.10 -10.07
C LYS A 77 -4.88 13.44 -11.39
N LEU A 78 -5.08 12.12 -11.40
CA LEU A 78 -5.60 11.41 -12.57
C LEU A 78 -6.99 11.93 -12.94
N PHE A 79 -7.88 12.11 -11.97
CA PHE A 79 -9.26 12.52 -12.23
C PHE A 79 -9.42 13.99 -12.63
N GLU A 80 -8.43 14.83 -12.35
CA GLU A 80 -8.33 16.19 -12.91
C GLU A 80 -8.08 16.18 -14.43
N VAL A 81 -7.33 15.19 -14.95
CA VAL A 81 -6.99 15.11 -16.38
C VAL A 81 -7.92 14.18 -17.17
N GLU A 82 -8.44 13.13 -16.53
CA GLU A 82 -9.29 12.13 -17.16
C GLU A 82 -10.38 11.67 -16.19
N LYS A 83 -11.65 11.81 -16.59
CA LYS A 83 -12.75 11.39 -15.72
C LYS A 83 -12.67 9.88 -15.44
N PRO A 84 -12.94 9.44 -14.21
CA PRO A 84 -12.96 8.02 -13.89
C PRO A 84 -14.09 7.34 -14.66
N THR A 85 -13.77 6.63 -15.72
CA THR A 85 -14.71 5.80 -16.49
C THR A 85 -14.65 4.35 -16.04
N ASP A 86 -13.45 3.84 -15.79
CA ASP A 86 -13.19 2.47 -15.31
C ASP A 86 -13.72 2.23 -13.89
N GLU A 87 -14.55 1.20 -13.74
CA GLU A 87 -15.08 0.74 -12.45
C GLU A 87 -13.97 0.26 -11.50
N THR A 88 -12.90 -0.32 -12.03
CA THR A 88 -11.77 -0.80 -11.23
C THR A 88 -11.05 0.37 -10.56
N LEU A 89 -10.80 1.45 -11.31
CA LEU A 89 -10.22 2.69 -10.76
C LEU A 89 -11.13 3.30 -9.71
N LYS A 90 -12.44 3.39 -9.98
CA LYS A 90 -13.42 3.88 -8.98
C LYS A 90 -13.41 3.03 -7.72
N PHE A 91 -13.35 1.71 -7.86
CA PHE A 91 -13.31 0.79 -6.72
C PHE A 91 -12.05 1.00 -5.87
N ARG A 92 -10.87 1.02 -6.48
CA ARG A 92 -9.60 1.24 -5.77
C ARG A 92 -9.57 2.61 -5.08
N TYR A 93 -10.12 3.63 -5.72
CA TYR A 93 -10.25 4.96 -5.12
C TYR A 93 -11.21 4.95 -3.92
N LYS A 94 -12.38 4.31 -4.02
CA LYS A 94 -13.30 4.11 -2.88
C LYS A 94 -12.62 3.39 -1.71
N GLN A 95 -11.87 2.32 -1.97
CA GLN A 95 -11.12 1.62 -0.92
C GLN A 95 -10.06 2.53 -0.28
N THR A 96 -9.37 3.33 -1.09
CA THR A 96 -8.39 4.32 -0.62
C THR A 96 -9.04 5.35 0.32
N LEU A 97 -10.17 5.92 -0.07
CA LEU A 97 -10.92 6.86 0.76
C LEU A 97 -11.44 6.21 2.05
N LYS A 98 -11.89 4.94 1.97
CA LYS A 98 -12.34 4.16 3.13
C LYS A 98 -11.22 4.01 4.15
N ALA A 99 -10.02 3.63 3.70
CA ALA A 99 -8.86 3.45 4.57
C ALA A 99 -8.42 4.76 5.26
N LEU A 100 -8.71 5.91 4.63
CA LEU A 100 -8.44 7.23 5.18
C LEU A 100 -9.61 7.82 5.99
N ASN A 101 -10.71 7.09 6.16
CA ASN A 101 -11.96 7.60 6.76
C ASN A 101 -12.50 8.87 6.09
N VAL A 102 -12.28 9.03 4.79
CA VAL A 102 -12.80 10.16 4.00
C VAL A 102 -14.19 9.79 3.46
N PRO A 103 -15.25 10.59 3.73
CA PRO A 103 -16.59 10.30 3.24
C PRO A 103 -16.66 10.30 1.70
N PHE A 104 -17.26 9.26 1.11
CA PHE A 104 -17.43 9.18 -0.35
C PHE A 104 -18.40 10.22 -0.92
N ALA A 105 -19.46 10.55 -0.17
CA ALA A 105 -20.50 11.47 -0.62
C ALA A 105 -19.97 12.91 -0.78
N ALA A 106 -18.93 13.27 -0.04
CA ALA A 106 -18.27 14.57 -0.18
C ALA A 106 -17.25 14.60 -1.33
N ASN A 107 -17.05 13.48 -2.03
CA ASN A 107 -16.02 13.37 -3.05
C ASN A 107 -16.56 13.67 -4.45
N GLN A 108 -16.07 14.75 -5.04
CA GLN A 108 -16.46 15.25 -6.36
C GLN A 108 -16.30 14.25 -7.51
N TYR A 109 -15.43 13.24 -7.39
CA TYR A 109 -15.17 12.25 -8.43
C TYR A 109 -16.04 10.99 -8.29
N LEU A 110 -16.69 10.82 -7.14
CA LEU A 110 -17.55 9.67 -6.83
C LEU A 110 -19.02 10.03 -6.65
N SER A 111 -19.34 11.30 -6.42
CA SER A 111 -20.69 11.80 -6.56
C SER A 111 -21.17 11.46 -7.96
N ALA A 112 -22.36 10.88 -8.08
CA ALA A 112 -23.01 10.67 -9.36
C ALA A 112 -23.16 12.04 -10.04
N VAL A 113 -22.18 12.42 -10.86
CA VAL A 113 -22.47 13.28 -11.98
C VAL A 113 -23.19 12.36 -12.94
N ASP A 114 -24.50 12.25 -12.74
CA ASP A 114 -25.44 11.80 -13.76
C ASP A 114 -25.31 12.79 -14.93
N GLY A 115 -24.25 12.61 -15.70
CA GLY A 115 -23.99 13.31 -16.94
C GLY A 115 -24.69 12.56 -18.06
N GLY A 116 -26.02 12.60 -18.03
CA GLY A 116 -26.78 12.50 -19.27
C GLY A 116 -26.48 13.74 -20.12
N SER A 117 -26.02 13.51 -21.35
CA SER A 117 -26.08 14.39 -22.55
C SER A 117 -25.09 13.80 -23.56
N ASN A 118 -25.41 13.40 -24.79
CA ASN A 118 -26.62 13.38 -25.61
C ASN A 118 -26.53 12.16 -26.52
#